data_AF-A0A5K1ITQ0-F1
#
_entry.id   AF-A0A5K1ITQ0-F1
#
_cell.length_a   1.000
_cell.length_b   1.000
_cell.length_c   1.000
_cell.angle_alpha   90.00
_cell.angle_beta   90.00
_cell.angle_gamma   90.00
#
_symmetry.space_group_name_H-M   'P 1'
#
loop_
_entity.id
_entity.type
_entity.pdbx_description
1 polymer ?
#
loop_
_entity_poly.entity_id
_entity_poly.type
_entity_poly.pdbx_seq_one_letter_code
_entity_poly.pdbx_strand_id
1 'polypeptide(L)'
;MAEQKVTKVDARTGAAPTPLKDPFEPKLPKASPGMRLVGYCRQCRGFQELDKRCEDAAGHDRHAMAIIMELPKDKPLYHIPEFNWGAFLMPPIWGAGHGQVFAVVLYPIWLMVDNLIWAAIHGQASPVLACLALVGTLVFMFVYARTANYMGYMRAYTRKSPEEYVAGERRWAVAMGVLAALMVAFATWYNLTLRG
;
A
#
# COMPACT_ATOMS: atom_id res chain seq x y z
N MET A 1 -2.51 79.99 -23.08
CA MET A 1 -3.50 79.23 -22.28
C MET A 1 -4.58 78.77 -23.25
N ALA A 2 -4.60 77.47 -23.55
CA ALA A 2 -5.56 76.87 -24.48
C ALA A 2 -6.00 75.51 -23.94
N GLU A 3 -7.30 75.26 -24.02
CA GLU A 3 -8.10 74.26 -23.32
C GLU A 3 -7.67 72.80 -23.50
N GLN A 4 -7.74 72.04 -22.40
CA GLN A 4 -7.57 70.60 -22.35
C GLN A 4 -8.88 69.90 -22.79
N LYS A 5 -8.90 69.38 -24.02
CA LYS A 5 -10.03 68.59 -24.55
C LYS A 5 -9.90 67.15 -24.06
N VAL A 6 -10.70 66.77 -23.06
CA VAL A 6 -10.80 65.39 -22.56
C VAL A 6 -11.54 64.53 -23.58
N THR A 7 -10.84 63.58 -24.19
CA THR A 7 -11.43 62.58 -25.08
C THR A 7 -12.03 61.44 -24.24
N LYS A 8 -13.34 61.21 -24.38
CA LYS A 8 -14.05 60.06 -23.78
C LYS A 8 -13.45 58.75 -24.30
N VAL A 9 -13.18 57.81 -23.39
CA VAL A 9 -12.79 56.43 -23.71
C VAL A 9 -14.07 55.66 -24.03
N ASP A 10 -14.22 55.26 -25.30
CA ASP A 10 -15.32 54.41 -25.75
C ASP A 10 -15.18 53.00 -25.17
N ALA A 11 -16.25 52.54 -24.54
CA ALA A 11 -16.41 51.19 -24.05
C ALA A 11 -16.41 50.20 -25.24
N ARG A 12 -15.32 49.45 -25.41
CA ARG A 12 -15.26 48.31 -26.32
C ARG A 12 -15.61 47.02 -25.58
N THR A 13 -16.83 46.56 -25.83
CA THR A 13 -17.20 45.20 -26.25
C THR A 13 -16.32 44.02 -25.80
N GLY A 14 -16.87 43.22 -24.88
CA GLY A 14 -16.99 41.77 -25.00
C GLY A 14 -15.78 40.93 -25.42
N ALA A 15 -14.96 40.55 -24.45
CA ALA A 15 -14.40 39.20 -24.34
C ALA A 15 -14.10 38.96 -22.85
N ALA A 16 -14.62 37.88 -22.27
CA ALA A 16 -14.16 37.46 -20.94
C ALA A 16 -12.63 37.26 -21.03
N PRO A 17 -11.84 37.78 -20.07
CA PRO A 17 -10.41 37.52 -20.07
C PRO A 17 -10.21 36.01 -20.03
N THR A 18 -9.52 35.47 -21.04
CA THR A 18 -9.05 34.07 -21.02
C THR A 18 -8.34 33.87 -19.69
N PRO A 19 -8.74 32.87 -18.87
CA PRO A 19 -8.11 32.67 -17.59
C PRO A 19 -6.60 32.56 -17.82
N LEU A 20 -5.83 33.41 -17.16
CA LEU A 20 -4.37 33.30 -17.16
C LEU A 20 -4.08 31.87 -16.69
N LYS A 21 -3.49 31.04 -17.56
CA LYS A 21 -3.01 29.73 -17.16
C LYS A 21 -2.03 29.96 -16.01
N ASP A 22 -2.33 29.37 -14.87
CA ASP A 22 -1.46 29.46 -13.71
C ASP A 22 -0.07 28.94 -14.12
N PRO A 23 0.98 29.79 -14.09
CA PRO A 23 2.33 29.36 -14.46
C PRO A 23 2.87 28.25 -13.55
N PHE A 24 2.21 27.99 -12.42
CA PHE A 24 2.50 26.89 -11.50
C PHE A 24 1.60 25.67 -11.70
N GLU A 25 0.71 25.67 -12.71
CA GLU A 25 -0.08 24.49 -13.05
C GLU A 25 0.89 23.35 -13.43
N PRO A 26 0.98 22.29 -12.61
CA PRO A 26 2.01 21.29 -12.83
C PRO A 26 1.71 20.55 -14.14
N LYS A 27 2.65 20.57 -15.08
CA LYS A 27 2.51 19.84 -16.34
C LYS A 27 2.27 18.37 -16.04
N LEU A 28 1.10 17.88 -16.42
CA LEU A 28 0.77 16.48 -16.29
C LEU A 28 1.71 15.64 -17.18
N PRO A 29 2.16 14.47 -16.69
CA PRO A 29 2.94 13.55 -17.52
C PRO A 29 2.11 13.15 -18.74
N LYS A 30 2.78 12.98 -19.88
CA LYS A 30 2.18 12.53 -21.13
C LYS A 30 2.87 11.26 -21.57
N ALA A 31 2.09 10.27 -22.00
CA ALA A 31 2.61 9.03 -22.54
C ALA A 31 3.42 9.28 -23.83
N SER A 32 4.58 8.66 -23.91
CA SER A 32 5.37 8.52 -25.14
C SER A 32 4.58 7.78 -26.23
N PRO A 33 4.88 8.00 -27.53
CA PRO A 33 4.23 7.26 -28.62
C PRO A 33 4.36 5.75 -28.43
N GLY A 34 3.23 5.02 -28.55
CA GLY A 34 3.19 3.57 -28.32
C GLY A 34 3.06 3.13 -26.85
N MET A 35 3.17 4.06 -25.89
CA MET A 35 2.98 3.82 -24.47
C MET A 35 1.58 4.28 -24.01
N ARG A 36 1.18 3.80 -22.82
CA ARG A 36 0.06 4.31 -22.03
C ARG A 36 0.54 4.67 -20.63
N LEU A 37 -0.11 5.64 -20.00
CA LEU A 37 0.15 5.98 -18.60
C LEU A 37 -0.61 5.01 -17.71
N VAL A 38 0.11 4.44 -16.74
CA VAL A 38 -0.48 3.58 -15.72
C VAL A 38 -0.04 4.06 -14.35
N GLY A 39 -0.94 3.99 -13.37
CA GLY A 39 -0.63 4.39 -12.00
C GLY A 39 -1.18 3.41 -10.98
N TYR A 40 -0.47 3.26 -9.87
CA TYR A 40 -1.01 2.49 -8.75
C TYR A 40 -1.94 3.39 -7.93
N CYS A 41 -3.24 3.16 -8.03
CA CYS A 41 -4.24 3.93 -7.30
C CYS A 41 -4.37 3.41 -5.86
N ARG A 42 -4.22 4.29 -4.87
CA ARG A 42 -4.35 3.95 -3.44
C ARG A 42 -5.78 3.55 -3.05
N GLN A 43 -6.76 4.09 -3.76
CA GLN A 43 -8.18 3.86 -3.47
C GLN A 43 -8.67 2.57 -4.15
N CYS A 44 -8.32 2.34 -5.42
CA CYS A 44 -8.60 1.08 -6.12
C CYS A 44 -7.68 -0.09 -5.70
N ARG A 45 -6.57 0.19 -5.00
CA ARG A 45 -5.57 -0.79 -4.55
C ARG A 45 -4.96 -1.62 -5.69
N GLY A 46 -4.72 -0.99 -6.83
CA GLY A 46 -4.19 -1.68 -8.01
C GLY A 46 -3.66 -0.72 -9.06
N PHE A 47 -3.04 -1.28 -10.09
CA PHE A 47 -2.61 -0.52 -11.26
C PHE A 47 -3.79 -0.24 -12.17
N GLN A 48 -4.00 1.04 -12.45
CA GLN A 48 -5.03 1.55 -13.32
C GLN A 48 -4.40 2.24 -14.52
N GLU A 49 -5.06 2.15 -15.67
CA GLU A 49 -4.74 3.00 -16.80
C GLU A 49 -5.22 4.43 -16.51
N LEU A 50 -4.40 5.41 -16.85
CA LEU A 50 -4.67 6.81 -16.59
C LEU A 50 -4.97 7.56 -17.88
N ASP A 51 -5.94 8.46 -17.81
CA ASP A 51 -6.29 9.33 -18.91
C ASP A 51 -5.30 10.52 -19.04
N LYS A 52 -5.63 11.48 -19.93
CA LYS A 52 -4.81 12.68 -20.15
C LYS A 52 -4.77 13.63 -18.95
N ARG A 53 -5.72 13.50 -18.02
CA ARG A 53 -5.81 14.26 -16.77
C ARG A 53 -5.12 13.53 -15.61
N CYS A 54 -4.55 12.35 -15.86
CA CYS A 54 -4.03 11.44 -14.84
C CYS A 54 -5.11 10.95 -13.88
N GLU A 55 -6.34 10.81 -14.38
CA GLU A 55 -7.48 10.23 -13.67
C GLU A 55 -7.61 8.75 -14.05
N ASP A 56 -7.98 7.91 -13.08
CA ASP A 56 -8.35 6.52 -13.35
C ASP A 56 -9.81 6.39 -13.84
N ALA A 57 -10.21 5.19 -14.24
CA ALA A 57 -11.58 4.93 -14.71
C ALA A 57 -12.67 5.18 -13.66
N ALA A 58 -12.31 5.24 -12.37
CA ALA A 58 -13.23 5.56 -11.28
C ALA A 58 -13.27 7.06 -10.97
N GLY A 59 -12.50 7.88 -11.68
CA GLY A 59 -12.42 9.33 -11.49
C GLY A 59 -11.50 9.75 -10.36
N HIS A 60 -10.62 8.88 -9.86
CA HIS A 60 -9.63 9.27 -8.87
C HIS A 60 -8.48 10.01 -9.55
N ASP A 61 -8.17 11.18 -9.01
CA ASP A 61 -7.16 12.07 -9.57
C ASP A 61 -5.72 11.58 -9.35
N ARG A 62 -4.77 12.38 -9.86
CA ARG A 62 -3.33 12.16 -9.67
C ARG A 62 -2.90 12.06 -8.22
N HIS A 63 -3.63 12.65 -7.27
CA HIS A 63 -3.28 12.59 -5.86
C HIS A 63 -3.63 11.23 -5.27
N ALA A 64 -4.58 10.50 -5.84
CA ALA A 64 -4.83 9.11 -5.46
C ALA A 64 -3.71 8.16 -5.95
N MET A 65 -2.91 8.55 -6.93
CA MET A 65 -1.84 7.73 -7.50
C MET A 65 -0.59 7.74 -6.61
N ALA A 66 -0.13 6.54 -6.24
CA ALA A 66 1.12 6.37 -5.49
C ALA A 66 2.35 6.43 -6.40
N ILE A 67 2.23 5.87 -7.60
CA ILE A 67 3.23 5.92 -8.67
C ILE A 67 2.51 6.12 -9.99
N ILE A 68 3.18 6.79 -10.93
CA ILE A 68 2.76 6.92 -12.32
C ILE A 68 3.95 6.49 -13.17
N MET A 69 3.69 5.61 -14.14
CA MET A 69 4.71 5.08 -15.03
C MET A 69 4.15 4.83 -16.42
N GLU A 70 5.03 4.68 -17.39
CA GLU A 70 4.65 4.30 -18.75
C GLU A 70 4.66 2.78 -18.90
N LEU A 71 3.66 2.25 -19.59
CA LEU A 71 3.56 0.85 -19.95
C LEU A 71 3.30 0.74 -21.46
N PRO A 72 4.00 -0.14 -22.19
CA PRO A 72 3.67 -0.45 -23.57
C PRO A 72 2.21 -0.92 -23.71
N LYS A 73 1.52 -0.49 -24.77
CA LYS A 73 0.09 -0.81 -24.97
C LYS A 73 -0.18 -2.31 -25.17
N ASP A 74 0.82 -3.05 -25.64
CA ASP A 74 0.78 -4.50 -25.85
C ASP A 74 0.94 -5.30 -24.55
N LYS A 75 1.52 -4.70 -23.50
CA LYS A 75 1.69 -5.39 -22.21
C LYS A 75 0.43 -5.27 -21.36
N PRO A 76 0.00 -6.35 -20.68
CA PRO A 76 -1.11 -6.27 -19.73
C PRO A 76 -0.77 -5.37 -18.55
N LEU A 77 -1.80 -4.84 -17.88
CA LEU A 77 -1.60 -4.07 -16.66
C LEU A 77 -0.93 -4.94 -15.59
N TYR A 78 0.02 -4.34 -14.87
CA TYR A 78 0.67 -5.03 -13.76
C TYR A 78 -0.35 -5.39 -12.68
N HIS A 79 -0.16 -6.55 -12.06
CA HIS A 79 -0.97 -6.99 -10.95
C HIS A 79 -0.09 -7.32 -9.76
N ILE A 80 -0.29 -6.62 -8.65
CA ILE A 80 0.30 -6.96 -7.36
C ILE A 80 -0.81 -7.60 -6.51
N PRO A 81 -0.58 -8.79 -5.92
CA PRO A 81 -1.58 -9.45 -5.10
C PRO A 81 -2.05 -8.54 -3.96
N GLU A 82 -3.35 -8.49 -3.73
CA GLU A 82 -3.90 -7.67 -2.64
C GLU A 82 -3.53 -8.20 -1.25
N PHE A 83 -3.29 -9.50 -1.13
CA PHE A 83 -2.95 -10.15 0.12
C PHE A 83 -1.53 -10.71 0.08
N ASN A 84 -0.71 -10.36 1.07
CA ASN A 84 0.63 -10.90 1.22
C ASN A 84 0.66 -12.01 2.28
N TRP A 85 0.77 -13.25 1.81
CA TRP A 85 0.89 -14.43 2.68
C TRP A 85 2.15 -14.44 3.53
N GLY A 86 3.28 -13.97 3.00
CA GLY A 86 4.53 -13.89 3.78
C GLY A 86 4.39 -12.94 4.98
N ALA A 87 3.82 -11.77 4.73
CA ALA A 87 3.53 -10.75 5.74
C ALA A 87 2.47 -11.20 6.75
N PHE A 88 1.51 -12.04 6.35
CA PHE A 88 0.52 -12.61 7.26
C PHE A 88 1.10 -13.70 8.16
N LEU A 89 1.92 -14.60 7.60
CA LEU A 89 2.41 -15.79 8.31
C LEU A 89 3.56 -15.46 9.26
N MET A 90 4.51 -14.63 8.82
CA MET A 90 5.63 -14.18 9.65
C MET A 90 5.83 -12.66 9.49
N PRO A 91 4.90 -11.83 9.99
CA PRO A 91 4.97 -10.38 9.87
C PRO A 91 6.30 -9.77 10.35
N PRO A 92 6.88 -10.18 11.50
CA PRO A 92 8.16 -9.63 11.96
C PRO A 92 9.31 -9.81 10.98
N ILE A 93 9.39 -10.98 10.35
CA ILE A 93 10.52 -11.37 9.49
C ILE A 93 10.33 -10.80 8.10
N TRP A 94 9.15 -11.02 7.52
CA TRP A 94 8.80 -10.44 6.24
C TRP A 94 8.88 -8.91 6.30
N GLY A 95 8.34 -8.29 7.35
CA GLY A 95 8.36 -6.85 7.57
C GLY A 95 9.77 -6.29 7.65
N ALA A 96 10.66 -6.92 8.42
CA ALA A 96 12.07 -6.54 8.47
C ALA A 96 12.75 -6.61 7.10
N GLY A 97 12.51 -7.69 6.32
CA GLY A 97 13.02 -7.85 4.96
C GLY A 97 12.56 -6.77 3.97
N HIS A 98 11.44 -6.09 4.27
CA HIS A 98 10.82 -5.06 3.43
C HIS A 98 10.91 -3.65 4.03
N GLY A 99 11.76 -3.44 5.05
CA GLY A 99 11.95 -2.13 5.69
C GLY A 99 10.77 -1.65 6.55
N GLN A 100 9.95 -2.59 7.03
CA GLN A 100 8.80 -2.40 7.91
C GLN A 100 9.10 -3.00 9.29
N VAL A 101 10.20 -2.57 9.89
CA VAL A 101 10.78 -3.15 11.12
C VAL A 101 9.83 -3.05 12.32
N PHE A 102 8.86 -2.14 12.31
CA PHE A 102 7.85 -2.04 13.37
C PHE A 102 7.09 -3.35 13.62
N ALA A 103 6.98 -4.22 12.61
CA ALA A 103 6.32 -5.53 12.73
C ALA A 103 6.99 -6.45 13.76
N VAL A 104 8.25 -6.18 14.17
CA VAL A 104 8.95 -6.89 15.25
C VAL A 104 8.18 -6.85 16.57
N VAL A 105 7.37 -5.81 16.82
CA VAL A 105 6.51 -5.71 18.02
C VAL A 105 5.48 -6.85 18.11
N LEU A 106 5.18 -7.54 17.00
CA LEU A 106 4.30 -8.70 17.04
C LEU A 106 4.90 -9.90 17.78
N TYR A 107 6.23 -9.99 17.94
CA TYR A 107 6.83 -11.06 18.74
C TYR A 107 6.37 -11.02 20.21
N PRO A 108 6.56 -9.91 20.96
CA PRO A 108 6.05 -9.84 22.33
C PRO A 108 4.53 -9.92 22.43
N ILE A 109 3.78 -9.45 21.41
CA ILE A 109 2.33 -9.62 21.35
C ILE A 109 1.97 -11.11 21.27
N TRP A 110 2.63 -11.88 20.41
CA TRP A 110 2.39 -13.32 20.31
C TRP A 110 2.75 -14.07 21.59
N LEU A 111 3.82 -13.68 22.29
CA LEU A 111 4.15 -14.23 23.62
C LEU A 111 3.06 -13.94 24.65
N MET A 112 2.52 -12.71 24.65
CA MET A 112 1.39 -12.34 25.51
C MET A 112 0.14 -13.17 25.20
N VAL A 113 -0.19 -13.32 23.91
CA VAL A 113 -1.34 -14.12 23.46
C VAL A 113 -1.18 -15.59 23.88
N ASP A 114 -0.02 -16.19 23.66
CA ASP A 114 0.28 -17.56 24.08
C ASP A 114 0.12 -17.75 25.59
N ASN A 115 0.65 -16.81 26.39
CA ASN A 115 0.50 -16.83 27.84
C ASN A 115 -0.96 -16.71 28.30
N LEU A 116 -1.75 -15.86 27.66
CA LEU A 116 -3.18 -15.71 27.97
C LEU A 116 -3.96 -16.97 27.62
N ILE A 117 -3.65 -17.60 26.49
CA ILE A 117 -4.28 -18.86 26.06
C ILE A 117 -3.93 -19.97 27.05
N TRP A 118 -2.65 -20.14 27.37
CA TRP A 118 -2.21 -21.16 28.33
C TRP A 118 -2.86 -20.96 29.71
N ALA A 119 -2.87 -19.73 30.23
CA ALA A 119 -3.49 -19.41 31.51
C ALA A 119 -5.01 -19.64 31.50
N ALA A 120 -5.70 -19.34 30.39
CA ALA A 120 -7.12 -19.61 30.25
C ALA A 120 -7.44 -21.11 30.24
N ILE A 121 -6.64 -21.92 29.55
CA ILE A 121 -6.80 -23.39 29.52
C ILE A 121 -6.63 -24.00 30.93
N HIS A 122 -5.73 -23.43 31.74
CA HIS A 122 -5.47 -23.88 33.11
C HIS A 122 -6.35 -23.20 34.17
N GLY A 123 -7.37 -22.43 33.77
CA GLY A 123 -8.29 -21.76 34.70
C GLY A 123 -7.69 -20.58 35.48
N GLN A 124 -6.50 -20.10 35.09
CA GLN A 124 -5.76 -19.00 35.73
C GLN A 124 -6.05 -17.63 35.09
N ALA A 125 -6.73 -17.59 33.94
CA ALA A 125 -7.11 -16.35 33.25
C ALA A 125 -8.48 -16.48 32.57
N SER A 126 -9.06 -15.33 32.19
CA SER A 126 -10.34 -15.28 31.46
C SER A 126 -10.20 -15.81 30.03
N PRO A 127 -10.99 -16.83 29.62
CA PRO A 127 -11.02 -17.29 28.23
C PRO A 127 -11.47 -16.20 27.26
N VAL A 128 -12.35 -15.30 27.69
CA VAL A 128 -12.81 -14.17 26.87
C VAL A 128 -11.66 -13.23 26.55
N LEU A 129 -10.80 -12.92 27.53
CA LEU A 129 -9.65 -12.06 27.32
C LEU A 129 -8.63 -12.70 26.36
N ALA A 130 -8.36 -14.00 26.52
CA ALA A 130 -7.49 -14.75 25.62
C ALA A 130 -8.03 -14.75 24.17
N CYS A 131 -9.33 -15.00 23.99
CA CYS A 131 -9.99 -14.94 22.69
C CYS A 131 -9.91 -13.55 22.06
N LEU A 132 -10.18 -12.48 22.82
CA LEU A 132 -10.09 -11.11 22.32
C LEU A 132 -8.67 -10.74 21.90
N ALA A 133 -7.65 -11.15 22.69
CA ALA A 133 -6.25 -10.92 22.36
C ALA A 133 -5.84 -11.64 21.07
N LEU A 134 -6.25 -12.91 20.91
CA LEU A 134 -5.99 -13.69 19.70
C LEU A 134 -6.68 -13.08 18.47
N VAL A 135 -7.99 -12.82 18.56
CA VAL A 135 -8.76 -12.26 17.45
C VAL A 135 -8.23 -10.88 17.07
N GLY A 136 -7.95 -10.01 18.04
CA GLY A 136 -7.38 -8.68 17.79
C GLY A 136 -6.02 -8.76 17.07
N THR A 137 -5.16 -9.69 17.48
CA THR A 137 -3.86 -9.94 16.85
C THR A 137 -4.03 -10.42 15.40
N LEU A 138 -4.93 -11.39 15.16
CA LEU A 138 -5.20 -11.91 13.81
C LEU A 138 -5.84 -10.86 12.89
N VAL A 139 -6.75 -10.04 13.39
CA VAL A 139 -7.36 -8.92 12.64
C VAL A 139 -6.28 -7.90 12.25
N PHE A 140 -5.39 -7.53 13.17
CA PHE A 140 -4.28 -6.65 12.86
C PHE A 140 -3.38 -7.26 11.76
N MET A 141 -2.99 -8.53 11.90
CA MET A 141 -2.16 -9.22 10.90
C MET A 141 -2.83 -9.31 9.54
N PHE A 142 -4.15 -9.54 9.50
CA PHE A 142 -4.92 -9.56 8.26
C PHE A 142 -4.91 -8.19 7.56
N VAL A 143 -5.16 -7.10 8.30
CA VAL A 143 -5.11 -5.74 7.76
C VAL A 143 -3.70 -5.37 7.30
N TYR A 144 -2.69 -5.76 8.08
CA TYR A 144 -1.29 -5.58 7.71
C TYR A 144 -0.96 -6.30 6.40
N ALA A 145 -1.31 -7.58 6.27
CA ALA A 145 -1.07 -8.37 5.06
C ALA A 145 -1.75 -7.80 3.80
N ARG A 146 -2.91 -7.14 3.95
CA ARG A 146 -3.61 -6.44 2.86
C ARG A 146 -2.92 -5.17 2.36
N THR A 147 -2.03 -4.60 3.17
CA THR A 147 -1.33 -3.35 2.85
C THR A 147 0.17 -3.55 2.64
N ALA A 148 0.69 -4.70 3.08
CA ALA A 148 2.08 -5.09 3.04
C ALA A 148 2.68 -4.99 1.63
N ASN A 149 2.03 -5.57 0.62
CA ASN A 149 2.53 -5.56 -0.76
C ASN A 149 2.69 -4.16 -1.34
N TYR A 150 1.69 -3.29 -1.12
CA TYR A 150 1.76 -1.89 -1.53
C TYR A 150 2.95 -1.20 -0.85
N MET A 151 3.04 -1.28 0.47
CA MET A 151 4.08 -0.60 1.25
C MET A 151 5.49 -1.16 0.98
N GLY A 152 5.61 -2.45 0.72
CA GLY A 152 6.86 -3.11 0.35
C GLY A 152 7.30 -2.70 -1.05
N TYR A 153 6.39 -2.71 -2.02
CA TYR A 153 6.69 -2.30 -3.40
C TYR A 153 7.08 -0.82 -3.49
N MET A 154 6.41 0.09 -2.76
CA MET A 154 6.78 1.51 -2.71
C MET A 154 8.21 1.76 -2.19
N ARG A 155 8.84 0.80 -1.52
CA ARG A 155 10.26 0.88 -1.12
C ARG A 155 11.21 0.25 -2.14
N ALA A 156 10.70 -0.55 -3.06
CA ALA A 156 11.47 -1.30 -4.04
C ALA A 156 11.27 -0.82 -5.49
N TYR A 157 10.29 0.06 -5.76
CA TYR A 157 9.88 0.43 -7.13
C TYR A 157 10.99 1.02 -7.99
N THR A 158 12.02 1.62 -7.39
CA THR A 158 13.18 2.16 -8.12
C THR A 158 14.17 1.08 -8.55
N ARG A 159 14.07 -0.13 -8.01
CA ARG A 159 15.02 -1.24 -8.20
C ARG A 159 14.39 -2.47 -8.82
N LYS A 160 13.07 -2.62 -8.75
CA LYS A 160 12.33 -3.78 -9.22
C LYS A 160 11.09 -3.34 -9.99
N SER A 161 10.84 -3.98 -11.12
CA SER A 161 9.54 -3.93 -11.78
C SER A 161 8.47 -4.64 -10.91
N PRO A 162 7.17 -4.37 -11.14
CA PRO A 162 6.09 -5.06 -10.43
C PRO A 162 6.17 -6.58 -10.54
N GLU A 163 6.51 -7.10 -11.73
CA GLU A 163 6.61 -8.54 -11.98
C GLU A 163 7.75 -9.18 -11.17
N GLU A 164 8.93 -8.57 -11.18
CA GLU A 164 10.08 -9.03 -10.40
C GLU A 164 9.81 -8.98 -8.89
N TYR A 165 9.08 -7.95 -8.44
CA TYR A 165 8.64 -7.85 -7.05
C TYR A 165 7.72 -9.02 -6.69
N VAL A 166 6.68 -9.27 -7.49
CA VAL A 166 5.70 -10.35 -7.26
C VAL A 166 6.36 -11.74 -7.30
N ALA A 167 7.32 -11.97 -8.20
CA ALA A 167 8.09 -13.20 -8.23
C ALA A 167 8.95 -13.38 -6.96
N GLY A 168 9.47 -12.29 -6.39
CA GLY A 168 10.10 -12.28 -5.07
C GLY A 168 9.12 -12.63 -3.96
N GLU A 169 7.94 -12.01 -3.95
CA GLU A 169 6.92 -12.24 -2.92
C GLU A 169 6.40 -13.67 -2.89
N ARG A 170 6.31 -14.34 -4.05
CA ARG A 170 5.96 -15.76 -4.09
C ARG A 170 6.98 -16.63 -3.33
N ARG A 171 8.28 -16.33 -3.44
CA ARG A 171 9.33 -17.03 -2.68
C ARG A 171 9.26 -16.71 -1.20
N TRP A 172 9.03 -15.45 -0.85
CA TRP A 172 8.80 -15.03 0.53
C TRP A 172 7.61 -15.76 1.16
N ALA A 173 6.49 -15.87 0.45
CA ALA A 173 5.30 -16.57 0.94
C ALA A 173 5.62 -18.02 1.29
N VAL A 174 6.34 -18.75 0.43
CA VAL A 174 6.76 -20.13 0.70
C VAL A 174 7.70 -20.19 1.90
N ALA A 175 8.74 -19.35 1.93
CA ALA A 175 9.73 -19.34 3.02
C ALA A 175 9.08 -19.05 4.39
N MET A 176 8.20 -18.05 4.45
CA MET A 176 7.48 -17.69 5.68
C MET A 176 6.46 -18.76 6.07
N GLY A 177 5.85 -19.47 5.10
CA GLY A 177 4.98 -20.60 5.39
C GLY A 177 5.71 -21.76 6.05
N VAL A 178 6.90 -22.13 5.53
CA VAL A 178 7.74 -23.15 6.17
C VAL A 178 8.13 -22.71 7.57
N LEU A 179 8.57 -21.46 7.74
CA LEU A 179 9.00 -20.96 9.03
C LEU A 179 7.87 -20.86 10.05
N ALA A 180 6.67 -20.44 9.65
CA ALA A 180 5.49 -20.42 10.51
C ALA A 180 5.15 -21.83 11.01
N ALA A 181 5.20 -22.84 10.13
CA ALA A 181 4.98 -24.23 10.53
C ALA A 181 6.02 -24.71 11.56
N LEU A 182 7.29 -24.39 11.37
CA LEU A 182 8.36 -24.70 12.33
C LEU A 182 8.14 -24.02 13.68
N MET A 183 7.71 -22.75 13.69
CA MET A 183 7.42 -22.01 14.92
C MET A 183 6.23 -22.58 15.68
N VAL A 184 5.15 -22.97 14.99
CA VAL A 184 4.00 -23.63 15.61
C VAL A 184 4.40 -24.98 16.21
N ALA A 185 5.17 -25.77 15.49
CA ALA A 185 5.68 -27.06 15.99
C ALA A 185 6.56 -26.86 17.25
N PHE A 186 7.47 -25.88 17.21
CA PHE A 186 8.32 -25.54 18.35
C PHE A 186 7.51 -25.05 19.55
N ALA A 187 6.58 -24.13 19.36
CA ALA A 187 5.73 -23.59 20.44
C ALA A 187 4.87 -24.68 21.07
N THR A 188 4.33 -25.58 20.24
CA THR A 188 3.54 -26.74 20.70
C THR A 188 4.39 -27.69 21.53
N TRP A 189 5.58 -28.05 21.04
CA TRP A 189 6.52 -28.87 21.80
C TRP A 189 6.89 -28.21 23.14
N TYR A 190 7.29 -26.93 23.12
CA TYR A 190 7.64 -26.18 24.33
C TYR A 190 6.52 -26.19 25.38
N ASN A 191 5.28 -25.89 24.96
CA ASN A 191 4.14 -25.85 25.86
C ASN A 191 3.81 -27.24 26.43
N LEU A 192 3.92 -28.31 25.63
CA LEU A 192 3.63 -29.67 26.07
C LEU A 192 4.73 -30.29 26.95
N THR A 193 6.00 -30.01 26.68
CA THR A 193 7.12 -30.73 27.33
C THR A 193 7.82 -29.95 28.43
N LEU A 194 7.93 -28.62 28.29
CA LEU A 194 8.71 -27.79 29.22
C LEU A 194 7.82 -26.98 30.15
N ARG A 195 6.69 -26.47 29.63
CA ARG A 195 5.79 -25.62 30.42
C ARG A 195 4.85 -26.43 31.29
N GLY A 196 4.31 -27.55 30.79
CA GLY A 196 3.37 -28.41 31.50
C GLY A 196 2.12 -27.65 31.93
#